data_AF-A0A519VYH9-F1
#
_entry.id   AF-A0A519VYH9-F1
#
_cell.length_a   1.000
_cell.length_b   1.000
_cell.length_c   1.000
_cell.angle_alpha   90.00
_cell.angle_beta   90.00
_cell.angle_gamma   90.00
#
_symmetry.space_group_name_H-M   'P 1'
#
loop_
_entity.id
_entity.type
_entity.pdbx_description
1 polymer ?
#
loop_
_entity_poly.entity_id
_entity_poly.type
_entity_poly.pdbx_seq_one_letter_code
_entity_poly.pdbx_strand_id
1 'polypeptide(L)'
;MPLAEPVRLFELLSGLLQTGAATQATVQQRLKPFANAAAPVQTRLGRAYLTLGGAFFQLTAIFEGPALHLYQVTLRVTPAAYAAIRAFARALPEAAAPTLTGTAEWQNSWLGLLPRLRLRPAAGGKGVSARFVGLLPTKKVIVLTQL
;
A
#
# COMPACT_ATOMS: atom_id res chain seq x y z
N MET A 1 1.79 1.95 22.43
CA MET A 1 2.99 2.33 21.63
C MET A 1 2.50 3.00 20.36
N PRO A 2 2.88 4.24 20.03
CA PRO A 2 2.51 4.86 18.77
C PRO A 2 3.03 4.02 17.59
N LEU A 3 2.19 3.76 16.60
CA LEU A 3 2.59 3.04 15.39
C LEU A 3 3.69 3.83 14.67
N ALA A 4 4.77 3.14 14.28
CA ALA A 4 5.83 3.73 13.48
C ALA A 4 5.25 4.33 12.18
N GLU A 5 5.74 5.50 11.77
CA GLU A 5 5.22 6.26 10.63
C GLU A 5 5.13 5.45 9.32
N PRO A 6 6.10 4.57 8.96
CA PRO A 6 5.99 3.71 7.79
C PRO A 6 4.82 2.71 7.86
N VAL A 7 4.48 2.24 9.07
CA VAL A 7 3.34 1.33 9.28
C VAL A 7 2.04 2.09 9.08
N ARG A 8 1.93 3.31 9.63
CA ARG A 8 0.76 4.18 9.44
C ARG A 8 0.51 4.48 7.96
N LEU A 9 1.58 4.73 7.19
CA LEU A 9 1.49 4.89 5.74
C LEU A 9 0.93 3.63 5.07
N PHE A 10 1.47 2.46 5.41
CA PHE A 10 1.01 1.18 4.86
C PHE A 10 -0.47 0.90 5.19
N GLU A 11 -0.91 1.18 6.41
CA GLU A 11 -2.30 1.01 6.83
C GLU A 11 -3.23 1.93 6.04
N LEU A 12 -2.86 3.20 5.91
CA LEU A 12 -3.64 4.19 5.16
C LEU A 12 -3.77 3.82 3.68
N LEU A 13 -2.68 3.37 3.05
CA LEU A 13 -2.71 2.92 1.65
C LEU A 13 -3.60 1.67 1.47
N SER A 14 -3.50 0.73 2.41
CA SER A 14 -4.37 -0.46 2.43
C SER A 14 -5.84 -0.06 2.54
N GLY A 15 -6.19 0.86 3.46
CA GLY A 15 -7.57 1.33 3.64
C GLY A 15 -8.12 2.11 2.44
N LEU A 16 -7.29 2.93 1.79
CA LEU A 16 -7.68 3.65 0.57
C LEU A 16 -8.03 2.68 -0.57
N LEU A 17 -7.24 1.61 -0.74
CA LEU A 17 -7.52 0.57 -1.74
C LEU A 17 -8.76 -0.26 -1.38
N GLN A 18 -8.98 -0.59 -0.11
CA GLN A 18 -10.16 -1.35 0.34
C GLN A 18 -11.48 -0.60 0.09
N THR A 19 -11.44 0.75 0.07
CA THR A 19 -12.61 1.60 -0.20
C THR A 19 -13.13 1.39 -1.63
N GLY A 20 -12.27 1.05 -2.61
CA GLY A 20 -12.67 0.80 -4.00
C GLY A 20 -13.13 2.02 -4.80
N ALA A 21 -13.26 3.19 -4.15
CA ALA A 21 -13.74 4.45 -4.74
C ALA A 21 -12.82 5.64 -4.42
N ALA A 22 -11.59 5.39 -3.95
CA ALA A 22 -10.65 6.46 -3.64
C ALA A 22 -10.20 7.17 -4.92
N THR A 23 -10.50 8.47 -5.05
CA THR A 23 -10.07 9.30 -6.18
C THR A 23 -8.68 9.88 -5.92
N GLN A 24 -8.07 10.46 -6.96
CA GLN A 24 -6.79 11.15 -6.84
C GLN A 24 -6.79 12.23 -5.74
N ALA A 25 -7.83 13.05 -5.67
CA ALA A 25 -7.93 14.12 -4.68
C ALA A 25 -7.95 13.56 -3.25
N THR A 26 -8.72 12.49 -3.01
CA THR A 26 -8.76 11.79 -1.73
C THR A 26 -7.38 11.24 -1.36
N VAL A 27 -6.68 10.61 -2.31
CA VAL A 27 -5.33 10.06 -2.09
C VAL A 27 -4.33 11.17 -1.74
N GLN A 28 -4.31 12.28 -2.49
CA GLN A 28 -3.44 13.42 -2.24
C GLN A 28 -3.71 14.03 -0.85
N GLN A 29 -4.98 14.26 -0.51
CA GLN A 29 -5.37 14.86 0.77
C GLN A 29 -4.94 13.98 1.95
N ARG A 30 -5.17 12.67 1.85
CA ARG A 30 -4.86 11.70 2.92
C ARG A 30 -3.36 11.48 3.09
N LEU A 31 -2.57 11.62 2.03
CA LEU A 31 -1.12 11.45 2.05
C LEU A 31 -0.34 12.73 2.31
N LYS A 32 -1.00 13.89 2.33
CA LYS A 32 -0.39 15.19 2.65
C LYS A 32 0.48 15.19 3.92
N PRO A 33 0.11 14.50 5.03
CA PRO A 33 0.96 14.46 6.23
C PRO A 33 2.30 13.75 6.05
N PHE A 34 2.43 12.88 5.04
CA PHE A 34 3.61 12.05 4.80
C PHE A 34 4.46 12.55 3.62
N ALA A 35 3.83 13.27 2.69
CA ALA A 35 4.44 13.69 1.44
C ALA A 35 5.04 15.09 1.54
N ASN A 36 6.28 15.24 1.09
CA ASN A 36 6.99 16.51 0.95
C ASN A 36 7.20 16.91 -0.52
N ALA A 37 6.95 16.01 -1.46
CA ALA A 37 7.01 16.26 -2.88
C ALA A 37 5.84 15.58 -3.61
N ALA A 38 5.30 16.26 -4.61
CA ALA A 38 4.29 15.71 -5.50
C ALA A 38 4.67 16.03 -6.95
N ALA A 39 4.68 15.00 -7.80
CA ALA A 39 4.78 15.18 -9.24
C ALA A 39 3.38 15.40 -9.83
N PRO A 40 3.26 16.13 -10.96
CA PRO A 40 1.98 16.31 -11.63
C PRO A 40 1.40 14.95 -12.04
N VAL A 41 0.07 14.89 -12.05
CA VAL A 41 -0.61 13.69 -12.51
C VAL A 41 -0.46 13.56 -14.00
N GLN A 42 -0.02 12.37 -14.42
CA GLN A 42 0.09 12.04 -15.83
C GLN A 42 -1.06 11.12 -16.20
N THR A 43 -1.70 11.39 -17.33
CA THR A 43 -2.72 10.50 -17.89
C THR A 43 -2.12 9.78 -19.09
N ARG A 44 -2.09 8.45 -19.08
CA ARG A 44 -1.59 7.62 -20.18
C ARG A 44 -2.45 6.38 -20.35
N LEU A 45 -2.89 6.09 -21.57
CA LEU A 45 -3.62 4.87 -21.93
C LEU A 45 -4.88 4.63 -21.05
N GLY A 46 -5.66 5.69 -20.79
CA GLY A 46 -6.87 5.59 -19.96
C GLY A 46 -6.62 5.44 -18.45
N ARG A 47 -5.39 5.63 -17.99
CA ARG A 47 -4.99 5.57 -16.58
C ARG A 47 -4.40 6.89 -16.12
N ALA A 48 -4.66 7.26 -14.88
CA ALA A 48 -4.00 8.39 -14.24
C ALA A 48 -2.94 7.90 -13.25
N TYR A 49 -1.83 8.62 -13.18
CA TYR A 49 -0.67 8.28 -12.36
C TYR A 49 -0.32 9.46 -11.48
N LEU A 50 -0.32 9.25 -10.16
CA LEU A 50 0.13 10.21 -9.17
C LEU A 50 1.43 9.70 -8.56
N THR A 51 2.48 10.52 -8.56
CA THR A 51 3.73 10.21 -7.85
C THR A 51 3.91 11.16 -6.68
N LEU A 52 4.14 10.61 -5.49
CA LEU A 52 4.42 11.36 -4.26
C LEU A 52 5.73 10.87 -3.64
N GLY A 53 6.48 11.81 -3.06
CA GLY A 53 7.69 11.53 -2.30
C GLY A 53 7.55 11.98 -0.85
N GLY A 54 8.21 11.25 0.05
CA GLY A 54 8.32 11.57 1.46
C GLY A 54 9.68 11.13 2.02
N ALA A 55 9.90 11.34 3.32
CA ALA A 55 11.21 11.13 3.95
C ALA A 55 11.76 9.69 3.80
N PHE A 56 10.89 8.69 3.78
CA PHE A 56 11.26 7.27 3.73
C PHE A 56 10.67 6.53 2.53
N PHE A 57 10.00 7.23 1.61
CA PHE A 57 9.31 6.60 0.50
C PHE A 57 9.24 7.44 -0.78
N GLN A 58 9.06 6.74 -1.89
CA GLN A 58 8.48 7.26 -3.13
C GLN A 58 7.32 6.34 -3.51
N LEU A 59 6.16 6.89 -3.83
CA LEU A 59 5.00 6.11 -4.23
C LEU A 59 4.49 6.53 -5.60
N THR A 60 4.02 5.56 -6.36
CA THR A 60 3.24 5.76 -7.57
C THR A 60 1.88 5.13 -7.37
N ALA A 61 0.84 5.95 -7.33
CA ALA A 61 -0.56 5.54 -7.29
C ALA A 61 -1.13 5.54 -8.71
N ILE A 62 -1.83 4.46 -9.06
CA ILE A 62 -2.43 4.22 -10.36
C ILE A 62 -3.93 4.20 -10.19
N PHE A 63 -4.61 5.02 -11.00
CA PHE A 63 -6.06 5.14 -11.04
C PHE A 63 -6.57 4.61 -12.38
N GLU A 64 -7.58 3.75 -12.33
CA GLU A 64 -8.12 3.06 -13.52
C GLU A 64 -9.65 3.08 -13.53
N GLY A 65 -10.21 2.74 -14.70
CA GLY A 65 -11.66 2.67 -14.92
C GLY A 65 -12.29 4.02 -15.27
N PRO A 66 -13.58 4.03 -15.64
CA PRO A 66 -14.28 5.23 -16.11
C PRO A 66 -14.35 6.33 -15.04
N ALA A 67 -14.34 5.95 -13.76
CA ALA A 67 -14.35 6.87 -12.63
C ALA A 67 -12.95 7.17 -12.06
N LEU A 68 -11.87 6.64 -12.66
CA LEU A 68 -10.48 6.82 -12.21
C LEU A 68 -10.29 6.58 -10.71
N HIS A 69 -10.73 5.41 -10.25
CA HIS A 69 -10.53 4.99 -8.86
C HIS A 69 -9.15 4.38 -8.67
N LEU A 70 -8.59 4.55 -7.47
CA LEU A 70 -7.32 3.97 -7.07
C LEU A 70 -7.38 2.44 -7.21
N TYR A 71 -6.47 1.88 -8.00
CA TYR A 71 -6.40 0.45 -8.27
C TYR A 71 -5.12 -0.18 -7.70
N GLN A 72 -4.00 0.52 -7.82
CA GLN A 72 -2.70 0.01 -7.42
C GLN A 72 -1.81 1.11 -6.86
N VAL A 73 -0.98 0.76 -5.88
CA VAL A 73 0.10 1.60 -5.36
C VAL A 73 1.41 0.83 -5.40
N THR A 74 2.42 1.42 -6.03
CA THR A 74 3.80 0.94 -5.95
C THR A 74 4.54 1.83 -4.98
N LEU A 75 4.97 1.26 -3.85
CA LEU A 75 5.67 1.97 -2.79
C LEU A 75 7.13 1.53 -2.75
N ARG A 76 8.04 2.42 -3.11
CA ARG A 76 9.48 2.26 -2.89
C ARG A 76 9.83 2.86 -1.55
N VAL A 77 10.50 2.10 -0.69
CA VAL A 77 10.85 2.52 0.67
C VAL A 77 12.31 2.29 1.00
N THR A 78 12.80 2.96 2.05
CA THR A 78 14.10 2.64 2.66
C THR A 78 14.08 1.23 3.28
N PRO A 79 15.25 0.58 3.46
CA PRO A 79 15.33 -0.72 4.13
C PRO A 79 14.71 -0.74 5.53
N ALA A 80 14.88 0.33 6.32
CA ALA A 80 14.31 0.44 7.65
C ALA A 80 12.77 0.50 7.63
N ALA A 81 12.19 1.33 6.75
CA ALA A 81 10.75 1.41 6.57
C ALA A 81 10.16 0.07 6.07
N TYR A 82 10.85 -0.61 5.15
CA TYR A 82 10.45 -1.94 4.70
C TYR A 82 10.44 -2.96 5.82
N ALA A 83 11.48 -2.99 6.66
CA ALA A 83 11.57 -3.91 7.78
C ALA A 83 10.42 -3.69 8.78
N ALA A 84 10.11 -2.43 9.11
CA ALA A 84 9.00 -2.08 9.98
C ALA A 84 7.64 -2.53 9.41
N ILE A 85 7.36 -2.23 8.13
CA ILE A 85 6.11 -2.64 7.48
C ILE A 85 6.03 -4.17 7.38
N ARG A 86 7.12 -4.86 7.05
CA ARG A 86 7.15 -6.33 6.96
C ARG A 86 6.92 -6.99 8.32
N ALA A 87 7.51 -6.46 9.39
CA ALA A 87 7.31 -6.97 10.75
C ALA A 87 5.84 -6.82 11.17
N PHE A 88 5.27 -5.64 10.94
CA PHE A 88 3.84 -5.40 11.15
C PHE A 88 2.96 -6.35 10.33
N ALA A 89 3.22 -6.46 9.03
CA ALA A 89 2.45 -7.28 8.11
C ALA A 89 2.48 -8.78 8.47
N ARG A 90 3.59 -9.26 9.06
CA ARG A 90 3.71 -10.63 9.57
C ARG A 90 2.89 -10.88 10.82
N ALA A 91 2.74 -9.88 11.69
CA ALA A 91 1.98 -10.00 12.93
C ALA A 91 0.46 -9.91 12.72
N LEU A 92 -0.01 -9.37 11.59
CA LEU A 92 -1.43 -9.16 11.32
C LEU A 92 -2.33 -10.41 11.44
N PRO A 93 -1.96 -11.61 10.94
CA PRO A 93 -2.83 -12.78 11.04
C PRO A 93 -3.04 -13.29 12.47
N GLU A 94 -2.09 -12.99 13.36
CA GLU A 94 -2.09 -13.43 14.76
C GLU A 94 -2.59 -12.34 15.72
N ALA A 95 -2.91 -11.14 15.21
CA ALA A 95 -3.35 -10.02 16.01
C ALA A 95 -4.80 -10.22 16.48
N ALA A 96 -5.00 -10.25 17.81
CA ALA A 96 -6.31 -10.40 18.44
C ALA A 96 -7.30 -9.25 18.12
N ALA A 97 -6.79 -8.09 17.72
CA ALA A 97 -7.56 -6.97 17.20
C ALA A 97 -6.78 -6.36 16.01
N PRO A 98 -7.15 -6.65 14.76
CA PRO A 98 -6.41 -6.14 13.62
C PRO A 98 -6.66 -4.63 13.50
N THR A 99 -5.59 -3.83 13.45
CA THR A 99 -5.68 -2.39 13.14
C THR A 99 -6.14 -2.14 11.70
N LEU A 100 -6.07 -3.17 10.85
CA LEU A 100 -6.69 -3.21 9.52
C LEU A 100 -8.05 -3.90 9.58
N THR A 101 -9.05 -3.30 8.97
CA THR A 101 -10.40 -3.88 8.89
C THR A 101 -10.40 -5.16 8.05
N GLY A 102 -10.67 -6.31 8.69
CA GLY A 102 -10.89 -7.60 8.06
C GLY A 102 -9.80 -8.66 8.32
N THR A 103 -9.80 -9.75 7.57
CA THR A 103 -8.87 -10.87 7.76
C THR A 103 -7.59 -10.68 6.95
N ALA A 104 -6.46 -11.03 7.56
CA ALA A 104 -5.14 -10.96 6.93
C ALA A 104 -4.57 -12.37 6.79
N GLU A 105 -4.20 -12.76 5.56
CA GLU A 105 -3.67 -14.08 5.26
C GLU A 105 -2.41 -13.96 4.40
N TRP A 106 -1.33 -14.62 4.81
CA TRP A 106 -0.16 -14.77 3.95
C TRP A 106 -0.38 -15.89 2.94
N GLN A 107 0.00 -15.63 1.69
CA GLN A 107 0.01 -16.60 0.61
C GLN A 107 1.41 -16.72 0.03
N ASN A 108 1.81 -17.98 -0.20
CA ASN A 108 3.13 -18.45 -0.64
C ASN A 108 4.22 -18.40 0.46
N SER A 109 4.99 -19.48 0.54
CA SER A 109 6.13 -19.58 1.45
C SER A 109 7.26 -18.67 1.01
N TRP A 110 7.95 -18.06 1.98
CA TRP A 110 9.11 -17.17 1.78
C TRP A 110 10.29 -17.79 1.03
N LEU A 111 10.25 -19.10 0.76
CA LEU A 111 11.37 -19.91 0.27
C LEU A 111 11.40 -20.08 -1.26
N GLY A 112 10.57 -19.38 -2.04
CA GLY A 112 10.73 -19.46 -3.50
C GLY A 112 9.76 -18.64 -4.35
N LEU A 113 8.66 -18.15 -3.79
CA LEU A 113 7.71 -17.29 -4.50
C LEU A 113 7.56 -15.98 -3.73
N LEU A 114 7.42 -14.86 -4.44
CA LEU A 114 7.18 -13.55 -3.83
C LEU A 114 6.02 -13.66 -2.82
N PRO A 115 6.28 -13.43 -1.51
CA PRO A 115 5.81 -12.14 -1.10
C PRO A 115 4.39 -11.76 -0.70
N ARG A 116 3.31 -12.56 -0.73
CA ARG A 116 1.96 -11.94 -0.78
C ARG A 116 1.15 -11.99 0.51
N LEU A 117 0.85 -10.83 1.07
CA LEU A 117 -0.20 -10.65 2.06
C LEU A 117 -1.52 -10.34 1.36
N ARG A 118 -2.58 -11.05 1.72
CA ARG A 118 -3.96 -10.73 1.33
C ARG A 118 -4.71 -10.14 2.52
N LEU A 119 -5.37 -9.03 2.29
CA LEU A 119 -6.24 -8.34 3.22
C LEU A 119 -7.67 -8.45 2.65
N ARG A 120 -8.53 -9.21 3.31
CA ARG A 120 -9.95 -9.31 2.95
C ARG A 120 -10.76 -8.41 3.87
N PRO A 121 -11.61 -7.53 3.36
CA PRO A 121 -12.45 -6.68 4.20
C PRO A 121 -13.52 -7.52 4.92
N ALA A 122 -13.93 -7.07 6.10
CA ALA A 122 -14.96 -7.75 6.90
C ALA A 122 -16.39 -7.65 6.29
N ALA A 123 -16.69 -6.60 5.52
CA ALA A 123 -17.98 -6.41 4.85
C ALA A 123 -17.85 -5.55 3.59
N GLY A 124 -18.38 -6.01 2.44
CA GLY A 124 -18.71 -5.22 1.24
C GLY A 124 -17.58 -4.48 0.48
N GLY A 125 -16.37 -4.38 1.05
CA GLY A 125 -15.23 -3.69 0.45
C GLY A 125 -14.46 -4.53 -0.57
N LYS A 126 -13.40 -3.94 -1.14
CA LYS A 126 -12.47 -4.64 -2.05
C LYS A 126 -11.32 -5.27 -1.28
N GLY A 127 -10.89 -6.46 -1.69
CA GLY A 127 -9.68 -7.08 -1.13
C GLY A 127 -8.43 -6.29 -1.52
N VAL A 128 -7.35 -6.46 -0.78
CA VAL A 128 -6.04 -5.89 -1.14
C VAL A 128 -4.98 -6.98 -1.10
N SER A 129 -4.14 -7.01 -2.12
CA SER A 129 -2.94 -7.82 -2.18
C SER A 129 -1.73 -6.93 -2.00
N ALA A 130 -0.94 -7.13 -0.94
CA ALA A 130 0.36 -6.50 -0.77
C ALA A 130 1.49 -7.50 -1.08
N ARG A 131 2.28 -7.20 -2.11
CA ARG A 131 3.46 -7.99 -2.51
C ARG A 131 4.74 -7.29 -2.04
N PHE A 132 5.58 -8.02 -1.32
CA PHE A 132 6.83 -7.50 -0.76
C PHE A 132 8.04 -7.89 -1.61
N VAL A 133 8.52 -6.98 -2.45
CA VAL A 133 9.65 -7.22 -3.35
C VAL A 133 10.93 -6.69 -2.70
N GLY A 134 11.68 -7.61 -2.08
CA GLY A 134 12.89 -7.31 -1.31
C GLY A 134 14.20 -7.80 -1.93
N LEU A 135 14.19 -8.21 -3.20
CA LEU A 135 15.30 -8.93 -3.86
C LEU A 135 16.59 -8.11 -4.00
N LEU A 136 16.48 -6.77 -3.96
CA LEU A 136 17.65 -5.88 -4.03
C LEU A 136 17.98 -5.32 -2.63
N PRO A 137 19.26 -5.23 -2.24
CA PRO A 137 19.65 -4.76 -0.91
C PRO A 137 19.26 -3.29 -0.67
N THR A 138 19.39 -2.45 -1.70
CA THR A 138 19.17 -0.98 -1.62
C THR A 138 17.80 -0.53 -2.14
N LYS A 139 17.01 -1.43 -2.73
CA LYS A 139 15.68 -1.10 -3.28
C LYS A 139 14.67 -2.07 -2.70
N LYS A 140 13.80 -1.55 -1.84
CA LYS A 140 12.67 -2.28 -1.28
C LYS A 140 11.39 -1.72 -1.87
N VAL A 141 10.56 -2.59 -2.41
CA VAL A 141 9.30 -2.22 -3.06
C VAL A 141 8.17 -3.03 -2.47
N ILE A 142 7.06 -2.36 -2.20
CA ILE A 142 5.80 -2.99 -1.79
C ILE A 142 4.76 -2.60 -2.83
N VAL A 143 4.15 -3.58 -3.47
CA VAL A 143 3.08 -3.34 -4.45
C VAL A 143 1.76 -3.72 -3.81
N LEU A 144 0.89 -2.74 -3.61
CA LEU A 144 -0.47 -2.95 -3.12
C LEU A 144 -1.43 -2.86 -4.31
N THR A 145 -2.22 -3.90 -4.53
CA THR A 145 -3.19 -3.97 -5.63
C THR A 145 -4.56 -4.34 -5.06
N GLN A 146 -5.59 -3.63 -5.51
CA GLN A 146 -6.97 -3.98 -5.21
C GLN A 146 -7.38 -5.31 -5.88
N LEU A 147 -8.16 -6.13 -5.18
CA LEU A 147 -8.67 -7.43 -5.62
C LEU A 147 -10.15 -7.35 -6.02
#